data_AF-A0A2E3D241-F1
#
_entry.id   AF-A0A2E3D241-F1
#
_cell.length_a   1.000
_cell.length_b   1.000
_cell.length_c   1.000
_cell.angle_alpha   90.00
_cell.angle_beta   90.00
_cell.angle_gamma   90.00
#
_symmetry.space_group_name_H-M   'P 1'
#
loop_
_entity.id
_entity.type
_entity.pdbx_description
1 polymer ?
#
loop_
_entity_poly.entity_id
_entity_poly.type
_entity_poly.pdbx_seq_one_letter_code
_entity_poly.pdbx_strand_id
1 'polypeptide(L)' 'MIGNGYPYGKTGYVILEEGEINPSTLQLDVRHYLVVKPNGEQVSGNFSFAEAQQFIQDQESKNK' A
#
# COMPACT_ATOMS: atom_id res chain seq x y z
N MET A 1 7.55 -9.90 2.51
CA MET A 1 8.30 -8.98 3.40
C MET A 1 7.80 -7.58 3.15
N ILE A 2 7.56 -6.80 4.21
CA ILE A 2 7.17 -5.40 4.06
C ILE A 2 8.42 -4.54 3.94
N GLY A 3 8.48 -3.74 2.88
CA GLY A 3 9.56 -2.79 2.61
C GLY A 3 9.32 -1.46 3.30
N ASN A 4 8.77 -0.52 2.52
CA ASN A 4 8.42 0.80 2.98
C ASN A 4 6.90 0.97 3.13
N GLY A 5 6.53 1.93 3.97
CA GLY A 5 5.16 2.40 4.11
C GLY A 5 5.04 3.88 3.78
N TYR A 6 4.10 4.22 2.91
CA TYR A 6 3.83 5.58 2.46
C TYR A 6 2.47 6.03 3.00
N PRO A 7 2.42 7.01 3.91
CA PRO A 7 1.14 7.62 4.28
C PRO A 7 0.54 8.33 3.06
N TYR A 8 -0.74 8.11 2.82
CA TYR A 8 -1.43 8.65 1.64
C TYR A 8 -2.85 9.11 1.96
N GLY A 9 -3.29 10.17 1.28
CA GLY A 9 -4.58 10.82 1.54
C GLY A 9 -4.57 11.74 2.76
N LYS A 10 -5.75 12.05 3.27
CA LYS A 10 -6.01 12.92 4.43
C LYS A 10 -6.57 12.17 5.64
N THR A 11 -7.07 10.95 5.42
CA THR A 11 -7.78 10.16 6.44
C THR A 11 -6.88 9.16 7.16
N GLY A 12 -5.60 9.07 6.80
CA GLY A 12 -4.61 8.24 7.52
C GLY A 12 -4.41 6.84 6.92
N TYR A 13 -4.69 6.66 5.62
CA TYR A 13 -4.34 5.42 4.93
C TYR A 13 -2.82 5.33 4.72
N VAL A 14 -2.34 4.09 4.64
CA VAL A 14 -0.92 3.80 4.36
C VAL A 14 -0.83 2.79 3.23
N ILE A 15 0.04 3.07 2.26
CA ILE A 15 0.38 2.15 1.18
C ILE A 15 1.68 1.45 1.57
N LEU A 16 1.66 0.13 1.68
CA LEU A 16 2.83 -0.69 2.03
C LEU A 16 3.38 -1.39 0.80
N GLU A 17 4.70 -1.41 0.66
CA GLU A 17 5.39 -2.28 -0.31
C GLU A 17 5.47 -3.70 0.24
N GLU A 18 4.97 -4.67 -0.52
CA GLU A 18 5.20 -6.08 -0.24
C GLU A 18 6.00 -6.73 -1.38
N GLY A 19 7.05 -7.44 -0.96
CA GLY A 19 7.96 -8.09 -1.89
C GLY A 19 8.78 -9.19 -1.25
N GLU A 20 9.77 -9.64 -2.01
CA GLU A 20 10.76 -10.61 -1.59
C GLU A 20 12.15 -9.98 -1.64
N ILE A 21 13.04 -10.38 -0.72
CA ILE A 21 14.44 -9.97 -0.84
C ILE A 21 15.06 -10.78 -1.97
N ASN A 22 15.69 -10.08 -2.90
CA ASN A 22 16.54 -10.67 -3.90
C ASN A 22 17.83 -11.17 -3.23
N PRO A 23 18.13 -12.48 -3.24
CA PRO A 23 19.31 -13.01 -2.54
C PRO A 23 20.63 -12.57 -3.17
N SER A 24 20.62 -12.17 -4.45
CA SER A 24 21.82 -11.76 -5.19
C SER A 24 22.17 -10.29 -4.98
N THR A 25 21.16 -9.41 -4.87
CA THR A 25 21.38 -7.96 -4.69
C THR A 25 21.13 -7.49 -3.26
N LEU A 26 20.50 -8.33 -2.43
CA LEU A 26 20.01 -8.03 -1.09
C LEU A 26 19.00 -6.86 -1.04
N GLN A 27 18.46 -6.48 -2.20
CA GLN A 27 17.43 -5.45 -2.31
C GLN A 27 16.04 -6.09 -2.25
N LEU A 28 15.06 -5.30 -1.84
CA LEU A 28 13.66 -5.71 -1.88
C LEU A 28 13.13 -5.56 -3.31
N ASP A 29 12.76 -6.69 -3.92
CA ASP A 29 11.99 -6.70 -5.16
C ASP A 29 10.50 -6.55 -4.81
N VAL A 30 9.98 -5.32 -4.96
CA VAL A 30 8.57 -4.99 -4.74
C VAL A 30 7.72 -5.75 -5.76
N ARG A 31 6.81 -6.61 -5.28
CA ARG A 31 5.89 -7.36 -6.14
C ARG A 31 4.55 -6.65 -6.29
N HIS A 32 4.06 -6.11 -5.19
CA HIS A 32 2.78 -5.42 -5.16
C HIS A 32 2.72 -4.51 -3.94
N TYR A 33 1.63 -3.74 -3.87
CA TYR A 33 1.36 -2.82 -2.80
C TYR A 33 0.10 -3.24 -2.06
N LEU A 34 0.09 -2.99 -0.77
CA LEU A 34 -1.04 -3.23 0.12
C LEU A 34 -1.56 -1.89 0.60
N VAL A 35 -2.88 -1.79 0.76
CA VAL A 35 -3.49 -0.61 1.38
C VAL A 35 -3.90 -0.95 2.79
N VAL A 36 -3.45 -0.16 3.75
CA VAL A 36 -3.85 -0.25 5.15
C VAL A 36 -4.73 0.93 5.48
N LYS A 37 -5.90 0.63 6.05
CA LYS A 37 -6.87 1.61 6.52
C LYS A 37 -6.37 2.30 7.80
N PRO A 38 -6.94 3.46 8.16
CA PRO A 38 -6.59 4.18 9.39
C PRO A 38 -6.84 3.39 10.69
N ASN A 39 -7.72 2.39 10.65
CA ASN A 39 -8.00 1.49 11.76
C ASN A 39 -6.96 0.35 11.89
N GLY A 40 -5.94 0.31 11.03
CA GLY A 40 -4.91 -0.72 11.01
C GLY A 40 -5.29 -1.97 10.22
N GLU A 41 -6.49 -2.05 9.66
CA GLU A 41 -6.88 -3.18 8.82
C GLU A 41 -6.30 -3.07 7.41
N GLN A 42 -5.73 -4.16 6.92
CA GLN A 42 -5.36 -4.28 5.52
C GLN A 42 -6.61 -4.46 4.65
N VAL A 43 -6.65 -3.75 3.52
CA VAL A 43 -7.61 -3.96 2.45
C VAL A 43 -7.23 -5.23 1.69
N SER A 44 -8.18 -6.16 1.53
CA SER A 44 -7.96 -7.38 0.77
C SER A 44 -7.61 -7.07 -0.68
N GLY A 45 -6.54 -7.68 -1.17
CA GLY A 45 -6.08 -7.55 -2.55
C GLY A 45 -4.64 -7.07 -2.64
N ASN A 46 -4.10 -7.23 -3.84
CA ASN A 46 -2.78 -6.78 -4.21
C ASN A 46 -2.97 -5.66 -5.23
N PHE A 47 -2.35 -4.51 -4.99
CA PHE A 47 -2.50 -3.33 -5.82
C PHE A 47 -1.18 -2.99 -6.50
N SER A 48 -1.22 -2.36 -7.67
CA SER A 48 -0.12 -1.48 -8.07
C SER A 48 -0.16 -0.19 -7.24
N PHE A 49 0.93 0.56 -7.23
CA PHE A 49 0.99 1.82 -6.46
C PHE A 49 -0.09 2.81 -6.92
N ALA A 50 -0.30 2.93 -8.23
CA ALA A 50 -1.32 3.80 -8.80
C ALA A 50 -2.74 3.34 -8.42
N GLU A 51 -3.02 2.05 -8.47
CA GLU A 51 -4.32 1.50 -8.07
C GLU A 51 -4.59 1.71 -6.58
N ALA A 52 -3.56 1.56 -5.72
CA ALA A 52 -3.67 1.83 -4.28
C ALA A 52 -4.03 3.30 -4.02
N GLN A 53 -3.38 4.22 -4.72
CA GLN A 53 -3.68 5.66 -4.64
C GLN A 53 -5.10 5.98 -5.10
N GLN A 54 -5.52 5.42 -6.24
CA GLN A 54 -6.86 5.59 -6.79
C GLN A 54 -7.91 5.05 -5.83
N PHE A 55 -7.69 3.86 -5.28
CA PHE A 55 -8.59 3.24 -4.30
C PHE A 55 -8.80 4.15 -3.08
N ILE A 56 -7.71 4.69 -2.51
CA ILE A 56 -7.80 5.58 -1.35
C ILE A 56 -8.58 6.85 -1.71
N GLN A 57 -8.30 7.47 -2.86
CA GLN A 57 -9.03 8.66 -3.30
C GLN A 57 -10.53 8.41 -3.47
N ASP A 58 -10.90 7.26 -4.02
CA ASP A 58 -12.31 6.87 -4.19
C ASP A 58 -13.00 6.65 -2.83
N GLN A 59 -12.31 6.02 -1.87
CA GLN A 59 -12.83 5.85 -0.51
C GLN A 59 -13.01 7.21 0.20
N GLU A 60 -12.01 8.09 0.11
CA GLU A 60 -12.09 9.42 0.71
C GLU A 60 -13.19 10.28 0.09
N SER A 61 -13.43 10.14 -1.21
CA SER A 61 -14.49 10.86 -1.91
C SER A 61 -15.89 10.36 -1.55
N LYS A 62 -16.04 9.07 -1.25
CA LYS A 62 -17.31 8.47 -0.81
C LYS A 62 -17.66 8.80 0.64
N ASN A 63 -16.65 9.05 1.47
CA ASN A 63 -16.82 9.40 2.89
C ASN A 63 -17.03 10.91 3.12
N LYS A 64 -17.31 11.68 2.07
CA LYS A 64 -17.46 13.14 2.07
C LYS A 64 -18.91 13.54 1.85
#